data_AF-A0AAN8ALF6-F1
#
_entry.id   AF-A0AAN8ALF6-F1
#
_cell.length_a   1.000
_cell.length_b   1.000
_cell.length_c   1.000
_cell.angle_alpha   90.00
_cell.angle_beta   90.00
_cell.angle_gamma   90.00
#
_symmetry.space_group_name_H-M   'P 1'
#
loop_
_entity.id
_entity.type
_entity.pdbx_description
1 polymer ?
#
loop_
_entity_poly.entity_id
_entity_poly.type
_entity_poly.pdbx_seq_one_letter_code
_entity_poly.pdbx_strand_id
1 'polypeptide(L)'
;MFEPGFPGDALKSLNDRLAKLDLVINFDFFRRVGQKYFVSNKKRGSFSSAVEFCTQQGLELALPQNEEENSILTQVFGEDFTTAWLNVNNDKVEGNLMVDLKNRPLIFTKWGEGQPEESIQGRSCTMLSENGVWRVTHECSSSAYIVCQI
;
A
#
# COMPACT_ATOMS: atom_id res chain seq x y z
N MET A 1 -11.64 -45.67 -20.16
CA MET A 1 -12.53 -45.47 -19.01
C MET A 1 -11.84 -44.44 -18.13
N PHE A 2 -12.31 -43.18 -18.16
CA PHE A 2 -11.75 -42.11 -17.33
C PHE A 2 -12.39 -42.24 -15.95
N GLU A 3 -11.60 -42.55 -14.92
CA GLU A 3 -12.09 -42.45 -13.54
C GLU A 3 -12.27 -40.97 -13.20
N PRO A 4 -13.46 -40.52 -12.79
CA PRO A 4 -13.63 -39.17 -12.30
C PRO A 4 -12.91 -39.09 -10.95
N GLY A 5 -11.86 -38.27 -10.86
CA GLY A 5 -11.13 -38.05 -9.61
C GLY A 5 -12.08 -37.61 -8.50
N PHE A 6 -11.91 -38.19 -7.30
CA PHE A 6 -12.75 -37.86 -6.16
C PHE A 6 -12.55 -36.37 -5.79
N PRO A 7 -13.63 -35.64 -5.43
CA PRO A 7 -13.54 -34.21 -5.05
C PRO A 7 -12.49 -33.93 -3.96
N GLY A 8 -12.22 -34.91 -3.09
CA GLY A 8 -11.21 -34.81 -2.02
C GLY A 8 -9.77 -34.76 -2.54
N ASP A 9 -9.46 -35.39 -3.66
CA ASP A 9 -8.10 -35.39 -4.23
C ASP A 9 -7.77 -34.03 -4.85
N ALA A 10 -8.76 -33.40 -5.50
CA ALA A 10 -8.62 -32.04 -6.02
C ALA A 10 -8.44 -31.01 -4.89
N LEU A 11 -9.20 -31.14 -3.80
CA LEU A 11 -9.08 -30.25 -2.63
C LEU A 11 -7.71 -30.41 -1.94
N LYS A 12 -7.24 -31.65 -1.80
CA LYS A 12 -5.90 -31.93 -1.24
C LYS A 12 -4.80 -31.33 -2.11
N SER A 13 -4.87 -31.52 -3.43
CA SER A 13 -3.90 -30.92 -4.36
C SER A 13 -3.90 -29.40 -4.31
N LEU A 14 -5.07 -28.78 -4.16
CA LEU A 14 -5.19 -27.33 -3.99
C LEU A 14 -4.52 -26.85 -2.68
N ASN A 15 -4.80 -27.54 -1.56
CA ASN A 15 -4.19 -27.21 -0.27
C ASN A 15 -2.66 -27.35 -0.30
N ASP A 16 -2.14 -28.39 -0.93
CA ASP A 16 -0.69 -28.59 -1.08
C ASP A 16 -0.04 -27.46 -1.89
N ARG A 17 -0.73 -26.92 -2.90
CA ARG A 17 -0.26 -25.78 -3.69
C ARG A 17 -0.32 -24.48 -2.89
N LEU A 18 -1.38 -24.25 -2.12
CA LEU A 18 -1.52 -23.08 -1.26
C LEU A 18 -0.42 -23.04 -0.19
N ALA A 19 -0.14 -24.17 0.47
CA ALA A 19 0.94 -24.26 1.45
C ALA A 19 2.31 -23.88 0.88
N LYS A 20 2.58 -24.21 -0.39
CA LYS A 20 3.81 -23.79 -1.07
C LYS A 20 3.85 -22.30 -1.37
N LEU A 21 2.71 -21.68 -1.70
CA LEU A 21 2.62 -20.24 -1.92
C LEU A 21 2.80 -19.47 -0.61
N ASP A 22 2.25 -19.96 0.50
CA ASP A 22 2.43 -19.35 1.83
C ASP A 22 3.90 -19.26 2.23
N LEU A 23 4.72 -20.25 1.87
CA LEU A 23 6.17 -20.20 2.10
C LEU A 23 6.84 -19.03 1.34
N VAL A 24 6.37 -18.69 0.14
CA VAL A 24 6.92 -17.59 -0.68
C VAL A 24 6.46 -16.22 -0.16
N ILE A 25 5.29 -16.14 0.46
CA ILE A 25 4.73 -14.88 0.99
C ILE A 25 5.42 -14.44 2.29
N ASN A 26 6.20 -15.31 2.95
CA ASN A 26 6.96 -14.95 4.15
C ASN A 26 8.31 -14.27 3.86
N PHE A 27 8.68 -14.10 2.60
CA PHE A 27 9.91 -13.38 2.25
C PHE A 27 9.82 -11.88 2.55
N ASP A 28 10.96 -11.21 2.74
CA ASP A 28 11.05 -9.83 3.23
C ASP A 28 10.36 -8.76 2.38
N PHE A 29 10.08 -9.06 1.11
CA PHE A 29 9.38 -8.15 0.20
C PHE A 29 7.86 -8.21 0.34
N PHE A 30 7.34 -9.17 1.11
CA PHE A 30 5.94 -9.31 1.48
C PHE A 30 5.78 -9.15 3.00
N ARG A 31 4.76 -8.40 3.40
CA ARG A 31 4.29 -8.36 4.79
C ARG A 31 2.77 -8.50 4.81
N ARG A 32 2.29 -9.53 5.49
CA ARG A 32 0.86 -9.75 5.73
C ARG A 32 0.45 -9.09 7.04
N VAL A 33 -0.65 -8.35 7.01
CA VAL A 33 -1.28 -7.76 8.20
C VAL A 33 -2.77 -8.00 8.13
N GLY A 34 -3.29 -8.83 9.04
CA GLY A 34 -4.66 -9.31 8.99
C GLY A 34 -5.00 -9.97 7.64
N GLN A 35 -5.81 -9.27 6.83
CA GLN A 35 -6.27 -9.72 5.52
C GLN A 35 -5.56 -9.06 4.34
N LYS A 36 -4.67 -8.08 4.58
CA LYS A 36 -3.94 -7.37 3.53
C LYS A 36 -2.52 -7.89 3.37
N TYR A 37 -1.99 -7.73 2.17
CA TYR A 37 -0.57 -7.94 1.90
C TYR A 37 0.06 -6.66 1.37
N PHE A 38 1.14 -6.20 2.01
CA PHE A 38 1.97 -5.12 1.51
C PHE A 38 3.19 -5.69 0.80
N VAL A 39 3.50 -5.11 -0.35
CA VAL A 39 4.56 -5.58 -1.25
C VAL A 39 5.46 -4.41 -1.65
N SER A 40 6.76 -4.59 -1.51
CA SER A 40 7.74 -3.63 -2.03
C SER A 40 8.94 -4.33 -2.65
N ASN A 41 9.30 -3.91 -3.85
CA ASN A 41 10.55 -4.30 -4.51
C ASN A 41 11.68 -3.28 -4.24
N LYS A 42 11.54 -2.44 -3.22
CA LYS A 42 12.46 -1.33 -2.88
C LYS A 42 12.65 -0.30 -4.00
N LYS A 43 11.77 -0.30 -5.02
CA LYS A 43 11.78 0.73 -6.07
C LYS A 43 11.31 2.06 -5.49
N ARG A 44 11.90 3.14 -5.99
CA ARG A 44 11.50 4.51 -5.68
C ARG A 44 11.07 5.23 -6.95
N GLY A 45 10.19 6.21 -6.83
CA GLY A 45 9.73 7.01 -7.94
C GLY A 45 8.80 8.13 -7.50
N SER A 46 8.27 8.87 -8.47
CA SER A 46 7.22 9.87 -8.24
C SER A 46 5.91 9.20 -7.81
N PHE A 47 4.97 10.00 -7.28
CA PHE A 47 3.64 9.51 -6.91
C PHE A 47 2.91 8.88 -8.10
N SER A 48 2.92 9.52 -9.28
CA SER A 48 2.28 8.95 -10.48
C SER A 48 2.94 7.63 -10.90
N SER A 49 4.27 7.56 -10.87
CA SER A 49 5.01 6.32 -11.14
C SER A 49 4.67 5.22 -10.13
N ALA A 50 4.44 5.55 -8.87
CA ALA A 50 4.05 4.60 -7.83
C ALA A 50 2.65 4.02 -8.10
N VAL A 51 1.68 4.87 -8.42
CA VAL A 51 0.31 4.48 -8.79
C VAL A 51 0.31 3.61 -10.04
N GLU A 52 1.01 4.04 -11.10
CA GLU A 52 1.13 3.27 -12.34
C GLU A 52 1.79 1.92 -12.11
N PHE A 53 2.87 1.88 -11.32
CA PHE A 53 3.59 0.65 -11.04
C PHE A 53 2.70 -0.40 -10.35
N CYS A 54 1.97 -0.01 -9.30
CA CYS A 54 1.06 -0.94 -8.62
C CYS A 54 -0.09 -1.35 -9.55
N THR A 55 -0.68 -0.40 -10.28
CA THR A 55 -1.81 -0.67 -11.18
C THR A 55 -1.46 -1.63 -12.31
N GLN A 56 -0.26 -1.51 -12.90
CA GLN A 56 0.24 -2.42 -13.94
C GLN A 56 0.39 -3.87 -13.45
N GLN A 57 0.58 -4.06 -12.15
CA GLN A 57 0.65 -5.37 -11.51
C GLN A 57 -0.72 -5.87 -11.03
N GLY A 58 -1.80 -5.13 -11.30
CA GLY A 58 -3.14 -5.43 -10.78
C GLY A 58 -3.30 -5.15 -9.28
N LEU A 59 -2.41 -4.34 -8.70
CA LEU A 59 -2.37 -3.97 -7.29
C LEU A 59 -2.78 -2.51 -7.07
N GLU A 60 -3.05 -2.14 -5.82
CA GLU A 60 -3.27 -0.75 -5.43
C GLU A 60 -2.03 -0.19 -4.74
N LEU A 61 -1.81 1.12 -4.83
CA LEU A 61 -0.82 1.78 -3.96
C LEU A 61 -1.28 1.65 -2.50
N ALA A 62 -0.35 1.47 -1.58
CA ALA A 62 -0.69 1.17 -0.18
C ALA A 62 -1.40 2.32 0.54
N LEU A 63 -2.42 1.96 1.32
CA LEU A 63 -3.15 2.82 2.24
C LEU A 63 -3.45 2.04 3.53
N PRO A 64 -2.74 2.35 4.63
CA PRO A 64 -3.04 1.74 5.91
C PRO A 64 -4.41 2.19 6.42
N GLN A 65 -5.20 1.24 6.92
CA GLN A 65 -6.56 1.43 7.42
C GLN A 65 -6.67 1.27 8.94
N ASN A 66 -5.56 1.00 9.61
CA ASN A 66 -5.44 0.92 11.07
C ASN A 66 -3.97 1.09 11.49
N GLU A 67 -3.74 1.18 12.80
CA GLU A 67 -2.41 1.39 13.38
C GLU A 67 -1.45 0.23 13.09
N GLU A 68 -1.94 -1.01 13.08
CA GLU A 68 -1.14 -2.21 12.83
C GLU A 68 -0.59 -2.21 11.40
N GLU A 69 -1.45 -1.95 10.42
CA GLU A 69 -1.07 -1.81 9.01
C GLU A 69 -0.07 -0.67 8.80
N ASN A 70 -0.29 0.46 9.48
CA ASN A 70 0.59 1.62 9.38
C ASN A 70 2.00 1.33 9.92
N SER A 71 2.08 0.64 11.07
CA SER A 71 3.33 0.20 11.68
C SER A 71 4.09 -0.81 10.81
N ILE A 72 3.37 -1.74 10.18
CA ILE A 72 4.01 -2.71 9.29
C ILE A 72 4.47 -2.06 7.99
N LEU A 73 3.75 -1.08 7.46
CA LEU A 73 4.17 -0.39 6.24
C LEU A 73 5.57 0.20 6.39
N THR A 74 5.91 0.79 7.54
CA THR A 74 7.26 1.34 7.78
C THR A 74 8.34 0.26 7.77
N GLN A 75 8.01 -0.96 8.17
CA GLN A 75 8.92 -2.12 8.13
C GLN A 75 9.14 -2.66 6.70
N VAL A 76 8.20 -2.41 5.77
CA VAL A 76 8.27 -2.93 4.39
C VAL A 76 9.30 -2.17 3.55
N PHE A 77 9.42 -0.85 3.71
CA PHE A 77 10.32 -0.03 2.87
C PHE A 77 11.65 0.34 3.54
N GLY A 78 11.75 0.24 4.87
CA GLY A 78 13.01 0.07 5.61
C GLY A 78 13.94 1.29 5.76
N GLU A 79 14.70 1.25 6.87
CA GLU A 79 15.77 2.14 7.39
C GLU A 79 15.45 3.63 7.59
N ASP A 80 16.19 4.23 8.53
CA ASP A 80 16.05 5.62 8.99
C ASP A 80 16.02 6.62 7.82
N PHE A 81 15.23 7.68 7.95
CA PHE A 81 15.10 8.79 6.99
C PHE A 81 14.47 8.43 5.63
N THR A 82 13.56 7.45 5.59
CA THR A 82 12.91 7.04 4.35
C THR A 82 11.41 7.33 4.34
N THR A 83 10.87 7.53 3.14
CA THR A 83 9.44 7.80 2.95
C THR A 83 8.86 6.89 1.89
N ALA A 84 7.57 6.58 2.02
CA ALA A 84 6.78 5.86 1.03
C ALA A 84 5.55 6.66 0.62
N TRP A 85 5.10 6.46 -0.62
CA TRP A 85 3.85 7.06 -1.09
C TRP A 85 2.64 6.34 -0.50
N LEU A 86 1.62 7.11 -0.11
CA LEU A 86 0.32 6.60 0.32
C LEU A 86 -0.74 6.87 -0.74
N ASN A 87 -1.68 5.95 -0.91
CA ASN A 87 -2.83 6.07 -1.79
C ASN A 87 -3.89 6.99 -1.19
N VAL A 88 -3.58 8.29 -1.20
CA VAL A 88 -4.46 9.37 -0.78
C VAL A 88 -4.52 10.40 -1.89
N ASN A 89 -5.74 10.75 -2.28
CA ASN A 89 -6.03 11.86 -3.16
C ASN A 89 -6.28 13.12 -2.32
N ASN A 90 -5.41 14.12 -2.45
CA ASN A 90 -5.56 15.42 -1.78
C ASN A 90 -5.91 16.55 -2.75
N ASP A 91 -6.31 16.23 -3.99
CA ASP A 91 -6.59 17.24 -4.99
C ASP A 91 -7.89 17.98 -4.61
N LYS A 92 -7.73 19.20 -4.08
CA LYS A 92 -8.83 20.11 -3.68
C LYS A 92 -9.79 20.50 -4.81
N VAL A 93 -9.57 20.04 -6.04
CA VAL A 93 -10.37 20.40 -7.23
C VAL A 93 -11.82 19.93 -7.09
N GLU A 94 -12.08 18.85 -6.36
CA GLU A 94 -13.44 18.29 -6.19
C GLU A 94 -14.05 18.51 -4.79
N GLY A 95 -13.43 19.33 -3.92
CA GLY A 95 -13.96 19.61 -2.57
C GLY A 95 -13.89 18.43 -1.58
N ASN A 96 -13.47 17.24 -2.03
CA ASN A 96 -13.23 16.08 -1.19
C ASN A 96 -11.80 16.11 -0.65
N LEU A 97 -11.64 16.64 0.55
CA LEU A 97 -10.40 16.50 1.29
C LEU A 97 -10.33 15.09 1.87
N MET A 98 -9.20 14.40 1.68
CA MET A 98 -8.90 13.09 2.30
C MET A 98 -9.80 11.93 1.83
N VAL A 99 -9.68 11.59 0.56
CA VAL A 99 -10.19 10.32 0.01
C VAL A 99 -9.04 9.50 -0.54
N ASP A 100 -9.24 8.21 -0.77
CA ASP A 100 -8.29 7.41 -1.55
C ASP A 100 -8.40 7.74 -3.05
N LEU A 101 -7.53 7.17 -3.90
CA LEU A 101 -7.58 7.37 -5.35
C LEU A 101 -8.87 6.82 -6.02
N LYS A 102 -9.72 6.10 -5.27
CA LYS A 102 -11.02 5.60 -5.70
C LYS A 102 -12.19 6.41 -5.12
N ASN A 103 -11.91 7.60 -4.57
CA ASN A 103 -12.89 8.50 -3.95
C ASN A 103 -13.63 7.88 -2.76
N ARG A 104 -13.02 6.91 -2.07
CA ARG A 104 -13.54 6.38 -0.80
C ARG A 104 -12.99 7.21 0.37
N PRO A 105 -13.81 7.51 1.39
CA PRO A 105 -13.34 8.25 2.56
C PRO A 105 -12.26 7.47 3.31
N LEU A 106 -11.25 8.17 3.80
CA LEU A 106 -10.24 7.57 4.67
C LEU A 106 -10.87 7.19 6.02
N ILE A 107 -10.69 5.93 6.43
CA ILE A 107 -11.18 5.43 7.73
C ILE A 107 -10.11 5.49 8.84
N PHE A 108 -8.86 5.72 8.44
CA PHE A 108 -7.72 5.87 9.33
C PHE A 108 -6.75 6.88 8.73
N THR A 109 -6.18 7.70 9.60
CA THR A 109 -5.17 8.70 9.26
C THR A 109 -4.24 8.89 10.45
N LYS A 110 -2.94 9.07 10.18
CA LYS A 110 -1.96 9.38 11.23
C LYS A 110 -1.12 10.59 10.84
N TRP A 111 -1.79 11.72 10.66
CA TRP A 111 -1.16 12.98 10.28
C TRP A 111 -0.14 13.45 11.32
N GLY A 112 0.96 14.03 10.85
CA GLY A 112 1.91 14.71 11.72
C GLY A 112 1.34 15.97 12.35
N GLU A 113 2.03 16.50 13.35
CA GLU A 113 1.64 17.75 13.99
C GLU A 113 1.53 18.87 12.93
N GLY A 114 0.37 19.55 12.91
CA GLY A 114 0.07 20.60 11.93
C GLY A 114 -0.30 20.11 10.53
N GLN A 115 -0.52 18.80 10.33
CA GLN A 115 -0.91 18.23 9.04
C GLN A 115 -2.36 17.69 9.04
N PRO A 116 -3.07 17.74 7.89
CA PRO A 116 -2.69 18.50 6.70
C PRO A 116 -2.71 20.00 6.99
N GLU A 117 -1.79 20.73 6.38
CA GLU A 117 -1.77 22.18 6.50
C GLU A 117 -2.97 22.78 5.73
N GLU A 118 -3.73 23.71 6.34
CA GLU A 118 -4.88 24.33 5.67
C GLU A 118 -4.51 25.04 4.36
N SER A 119 -3.26 25.53 4.30
CA SER A 119 -2.62 26.24 3.18
C SER A 119 -2.41 25.36 1.94
N ILE A 120 -2.54 24.04 2.05
CA ILE A 120 -2.37 23.13 0.92
C ILE A 120 -3.42 23.45 -0.15
N GLN A 121 -3.03 24.14 -1.21
CA GLN A 121 -3.89 24.45 -2.35
C GLN A 121 -3.32 23.79 -3.61
N GLY A 122 -4.19 23.22 -4.44
CA GLY A 122 -3.78 22.54 -5.67
C GLY A 122 -3.45 21.06 -5.48
N ARG A 123 -2.61 20.53 -6.37
CA ARG A 123 -2.26 19.10 -6.43
C ARG A 123 -1.26 18.75 -5.34
N SER A 124 -1.58 17.73 -4.53
CA SER A 124 -0.75 17.32 -3.40
C SER A 124 -0.79 15.83 -3.16
N CYS A 125 0.32 15.29 -2.66
CA CYS A 125 0.51 13.86 -2.44
C CYS A 125 0.86 13.58 -0.99
N THR A 126 0.44 12.42 -0.48
CA THR A 126 0.71 12.01 0.90
C THR A 126 1.88 11.04 0.95
N MET A 127 2.81 11.29 1.87
CA MET A 127 3.90 10.38 2.19
C MET A 127 3.79 9.88 3.63
N LEU A 128 4.19 8.62 3.83
CA LEU A 128 4.46 8.03 5.15
C LEU A 128 5.95 8.14 5.47
N SER A 129 6.31 8.59 6.67
CA SER A 129 7.69 8.55 7.19
C SER A 129 8.01 7.24 7.91
N GLU A 130 9.29 7.00 8.18
CA GLU A 130 9.75 5.85 8.97
C GLU A 130 9.12 5.76 10.37
N ASN A 131 8.70 6.91 10.94
CA ASN A 131 8.04 7.00 12.24
C ASN A 131 6.53 6.68 12.17
N GLY A 132 6.02 6.30 11.00
CA GLY A 132 4.61 5.99 10.79
C GLY A 132 3.72 7.23 10.75
N VAL A 133 4.29 8.41 10.48
CA VAL A 133 3.57 9.69 10.47
C VAL A 133 3.35 10.14 9.03
N TRP A 134 2.15 10.64 8.74
CA TRP A 134 1.74 11.06 7.41
C TRP A 134 1.99 12.55 7.23
N ARG A 135 2.50 12.92 6.06
CA ARG A 135 2.70 14.31 5.67
C ARG A 135 2.19 14.55 4.26
N VAL A 136 1.58 15.70 4.03
CA VAL A 136 1.23 16.13 2.68
C VAL A 136 2.40 16.91 2.09
N THR A 137 2.63 16.77 0.79
CA THR A 137 3.64 17.52 0.04
C THR A 137 3.12 17.92 -1.33
N HIS A 138 3.57 19.08 -1.82
CA HIS A 138 3.36 19.52 -3.20
C HIS A 138 4.37 18.87 -4.17
N GLU A 139 5.45 18.31 -3.64
CA GLU A 139 6.49 17.66 -4.44
C GLU A 139 6.11 16.21 -4.79
N CYS A 140 4.99 16.03 -5.50
CA CYS A 140 4.54 14.73 -6.00
C CYS A 140 5.56 14.04 -6.94
N SER A 141 6.48 14.81 -7.50
CA SER A 141 7.56 14.34 -8.37
C SER A 141 8.78 13.79 -7.61
N SER A 142 8.83 13.96 -6.29
CA SER A 142 9.94 13.49 -5.47
C SER A 142 10.05 11.95 -5.46
N SER A 143 11.26 11.44 -5.26
CA SER A 143 11.51 10.00 -5.28
C SER A 143 11.26 9.41 -3.88
N ALA A 144 10.17 8.67 -3.71
CA ALA A 144 9.84 7.93 -2.49
C ALA A 144 9.55 6.46 -2.81
N TYR A 145 9.59 5.60 -1.79
CA TYR A 145 9.35 4.17 -1.96
C TYR A 145 7.95 3.86 -2.46
N ILE A 146 7.89 2.85 -3.32
CA ILE A 146 6.64 2.33 -3.87
C ILE A 146 6.29 1.07 -3.07
N VAL A 147 5.17 1.12 -2.36
CA VAL A 147 4.60 -0.01 -1.65
C VAL A 147 3.21 -0.25 -2.19
N CYS A 148 2.95 -1.44 -2.71
CA CYS A 148 1.65 -1.85 -3.20
C CYS A 148 0.92 -2.67 -2.15
N GLN A 149 -0.40 -2.74 -2.25
CA GLN A 149 -1.25 -3.60 -1.43
C GLN A 149 -2.12 -4.53 -2.28
N ILE A 150 -2.41 -5.69 -1.70
CA ILE A 150 -3.43 -6.68 -2.11
C ILE A 150 -4.54 -6.66 -1.07
#